data_AF-A0A2D4JY84-F1
#
_entry.id   AF-A0A2D4JY84-F1
#
_cell.length_a   1.000
_cell.length_b   1.000
_cell.length_c   1.000
_cell.angle_alpha   90.00
_cell.angle_beta   90.00
_cell.angle_gamma   90.00
#
_symmetry.space_group_name_H-M   'P 1'
#
loop_
_entity.id
_entity.type
_entity.pdbx_description
1 polymer ?
#
loop_
_entity_poly.entity_id
_entity_poly.type
_entity_poly.pdbx_seq_one_letter_code
_entity_poly.pdbx_strand_id
1 'polypeptide(L)'
;SNTKVDFSEEEEAELVKVKIKCLNNLAASHLKLDHFEAALRSCNQVLEQQPDNIKALFRKGKVLAQQGEYSGAIPILKAALKLEPSNKTIHTELSKLAKKHADQKSIEAEMYRKMLGNPGSSSPPAKCKDKSSWTIPWKWLFGATAVALGGVALSVIIAARN
;
A
#
# COMPACT_ATOMS: atom_id res chain seq x y z
N SER A 1 53.75 3.14 17.90
CA SER A 1 53.87 1.68 18.04
C SER A 1 52.51 1.07 17.78
N ASN A 2 52.31 0.50 16.58
CA ASN A 2 51.05 -0.17 16.24
C ASN A 2 51.19 -1.64 16.66
N THR A 3 50.86 -1.94 17.91
CA THR A 3 50.88 -3.31 18.43
C THR A 3 49.79 -4.08 17.70
N LYS A 4 50.17 -4.93 16.75
CA LYS A 4 49.21 -5.89 16.16
C LYS A 4 48.74 -6.78 17.30
N VAL A 5 47.49 -6.61 17.70
CA VAL A 5 46.81 -7.55 18.58
C VAL A 5 46.50 -8.75 17.70
N ASP A 6 47.28 -9.83 17.84
CA ASP A 6 46.97 -11.11 17.23
C ASP A 6 45.81 -11.71 18.00
N PHE A 7 44.61 -11.63 17.44
CA PHE A 7 43.46 -12.38 17.91
C PHE A 7 43.63 -13.84 17.46
N SER A 8 43.26 -14.78 18.33
CA SER A 8 43.14 -16.17 17.92
C SER A 8 41.98 -16.33 16.93
N GLU A 9 42.06 -17.31 16.03
CA GLU A 9 40.99 -17.61 15.06
C GLU A 9 39.63 -17.87 15.77
N GLU A 10 39.67 -18.42 16.98
CA GLU A 10 38.48 -18.67 17.80
C GLU A 10 37.84 -17.37 18.31
N GLU A 11 38.65 -16.41 18.75
CA GLU A 11 38.18 -15.09 19.17
C GLU A 11 37.57 -14.31 17.99
N GLU A 12 38.17 -14.41 16.80
CA GLU A 12 37.63 -13.80 15.59
C GLU A 12 36.27 -14.40 15.21
N ALA A 13 36.12 -15.73 15.29
CA ALA A 13 34.87 -16.40 14.99
C ALA A 13 33.74 -16.01 15.97
N GLU A 14 34.04 -15.92 17.26
CA GLU A 14 33.06 -15.45 18.25
C GLU A 14 32.72 -13.97 18.04
N LEU A 15 33.69 -13.13 17.69
CA LEU A 15 33.44 -11.72 17.35
C LEU A 15 32.50 -11.59 16.15
N VAL A 16 32.71 -12.38 15.08
CA VAL A 16 31.84 -12.40 13.91
C VAL A 16 30.42 -12.84 14.30
N LYS A 17 30.28 -13.88 15.12
CA LYS A 17 28.99 -14.36 15.61
C LYS A 17 28.23 -13.30 16.43
N VAL A 18 28.92 -12.58 17.31
CA VAL A 18 28.32 -11.47 18.07
C VAL A 18 27.93 -10.33 17.12
N LYS A 19 28.79 -9.96 16.19
CA LYS A 19 28.53 -8.94 15.17
C LYS A 19 27.27 -9.27 14.36
N ILE A 20 27.11 -10.52 13.91
CA ILE A 20 25.92 -10.97 13.17
C ILE A 20 24.65 -10.85 14.00
N LYS A 21 24.69 -11.17 15.30
CA LYS A 21 23.54 -11.00 16.20
C LYS A 21 23.17 -9.53 16.34
N CYS A 22 24.16 -8.66 16.54
CA CYS A 22 23.95 -7.21 16.65
C CYS A 22 23.38 -6.61 15.38
N LEU A 23 23.94 -6.95 14.20
CA LEU A 23 23.44 -6.48 12.91
C LEU A 23 22.01 -6.93 12.63
N ASN A 24 21.67 -8.17 13.02
CA ASN A 24 20.29 -8.68 12.93
C ASN A 24 19.32 -7.87 13.80
N ASN A 25 19.70 -7.54 15.04
CA ASN A 25 18.89 -6.71 15.92
C ASN A 25 18.79 -5.27 15.40
N LEU A 26 19.89 -4.71 14.89
CA LEU A 26 19.92 -3.39 14.27
C LEU A 26 18.99 -3.30 13.06
N ALA A 27 19.02 -4.31 12.18
CA ALA A 27 18.09 -4.41 11.05
C ALA A 27 16.63 -4.43 11.52
N ALA A 28 16.32 -5.17 12.59
CA ALA A 28 14.98 -5.22 13.17
C ALA A 28 14.53 -3.86 13.73
N SER A 29 15.44 -3.14 14.39
CA SER A 29 15.17 -1.80 14.92
C SER A 29 14.95 -0.78 13.80
N HIS A 30 15.83 -0.74 12.79
CA HIS A 30 15.66 0.13 11.63
C HIS A 30 14.36 -0.15 10.87
N LEU A 31 13.98 -1.43 10.72
CA LEU A 31 12.71 -1.82 10.12
C LEU A 31 11.50 -1.28 10.90
N LYS A 32 11.57 -1.26 12.23
CA LYS A 32 10.48 -0.72 13.08
C LYS A 32 10.40 0.80 13.05
N LEU A 33 11.50 1.47 12.72
CA LEU A 33 11.60 2.93 12.59
C LEU A 33 11.41 3.39 11.15
N ASP A 34 11.02 2.50 10.23
CA ASP A 34 10.90 2.76 8.80
C ASP A 34 12.19 3.32 8.13
N HIS A 35 13.36 3.08 8.75
CA HIS A 35 14.68 3.41 8.20
C HIS A 35 15.13 2.34 7.20
N PHE A 36 14.43 2.22 6.07
CA PHE A 36 14.58 1.11 5.13
C PHE A 36 16.00 0.92 4.59
N GLU A 37 16.65 2.00 4.13
CA GLU A 37 18.03 1.91 3.62
C GLU A 37 19.02 1.40 4.66
N ALA A 38 18.87 1.85 5.91
CA ALA A 38 19.73 1.42 7.01
C ALA A 38 19.42 -0.03 7.42
N ALA A 39 18.17 -0.49 7.30
CA ALA A 39 17.80 -1.87 7.52
C ALA A 39 18.39 -2.80 6.44
N LEU A 40 18.34 -2.38 5.16
CA LEU A 40 18.89 -3.13 4.04
C LEU A 40 20.41 -3.29 4.17
N ARG A 41 21.14 -2.24 4.53
CA ARG A 41 22.59 -2.31 4.78
C ARG A 41 22.92 -3.35 5.84
N SER A 42 22.24 -3.31 6.99
CA SER A 42 22.46 -4.29 8.06
C SER A 42 22.11 -5.72 7.63
N CYS A 43 21.03 -5.90 6.85
CA CYS A 43 20.69 -7.22 6.31
C CYS A 43 21.76 -7.74 5.34
N ASN A 44 22.23 -6.90 4.41
CA ASN A 44 23.24 -7.29 3.43
C ASN A 44 24.56 -7.68 4.11
N GLN A 45 25.01 -6.93 5.12
CA GLN A 45 26.20 -7.29 5.90
C GLN A 45 26.07 -8.64 6.61
N VAL A 46 24.88 -9.00 7.10
CA VAL A 46 24.65 -10.34 7.65
C VAL A 46 24.70 -11.39 6.55
N LEU A 47 24.08 -11.13 5.41
CA LEU A 47 24.00 -12.09 4.29
C LEU A 47 25.34 -12.30 3.58
N GLU A 48 26.25 -11.34 3.63
CA GLU A 48 27.65 -11.49 3.17
C GLU A 48 28.41 -12.54 3.99
N GLN A 49 28.11 -12.65 5.30
CA GLN A 49 28.75 -13.61 6.20
C GLN A 49 27.96 -14.92 6.31
N GLN A 50 26.64 -14.84 6.26
CA GLN A 50 25.71 -15.96 6.36
C GLN A 50 24.60 -15.81 5.32
N PRO A 51 24.82 -16.30 4.08
CA PRO A 51 23.85 -16.21 3.00
C PRO A 51 22.49 -16.84 3.35
N ASP A 52 22.51 -17.89 4.18
CA ASP A 52 21.32 -18.63 4.62
C ASP A 52 20.77 -18.13 5.96
N ASN A 53 21.11 -16.91 6.39
CA ASN A 53 20.55 -16.35 7.62
C ASN A 53 19.08 -15.99 7.44
N ILE A 54 18.21 -16.86 7.95
CA ILE A 54 16.75 -16.76 7.83
C ILE A 54 16.21 -15.44 8.37
N LYS A 55 16.76 -14.93 9.48
CA LYS A 55 16.33 -13.67 10.08
C LYS A 55 16.67 -12.48 9.19
N ALA A 56 17.85 -12.47 8.57
CA ALA A 56 18.26 -11.42 7.64
C ALA A 56 17.49 -11.48 6.31
N LEU A 57 17.29 -12.67 5.75
CA LEU A 57 16.46 -12.87 4.55
C LEU A 57 15.03 -12.40 4.79
N PHE A 58 14.41 -12.83 5.90
CA PHE A 58 13.05 -12.42 6.25
C PHE A 58 12.93 -10.89 6.40
N ARG A 59 13.87 -10.27 7.12
CA ARG A 59 13.87 -8.80 7.31
C ARG A 59 14.10 -8.06 6.01
N LYS A 60 15.06 -8.48 5.17
CA LYS A 60 15.31 -7.89 3.86
C LYS A 60 14.06 -7.95 2.97
N GLY A 61 13.42 -9.12 2.89
CA GLY A 61 12.16 -9.28 2.18
C GLY A 61 11.06 -8.36 2.71
N LYS A 62 10.96 -8.20 4.03
CA LYS A 62 9.98 -7.31 4.66
C LYS A 62 10.27 -5.82 4.40
N VAL A 63 11.55 -5.39 4.40
CA VAL A 63 11.93 -4.02 4.03
C VAL A 63 11.50 -3.72 2.60
N LEU A 64 11.87 -4.58 1.65
CA LEU A 64 11.51 -4.43 0.23
C LEU A 64 9.99 -4.38 0.05
N ALA A 65 9.25 -5.23 0.77
CA ALA A 65 7.80 -5.21 0.76
C ALA A 65 7.20 -3.90 1.30
N GLN A 66 7.82 -3.27 2.31
CA GLN A 66 7.37 -1.97 2.82
C GLN A 66 7.71 -0.82 1.87
N GLN A 67 8.79 -0.93 1.08
CA GLN A 67 9.13 0.01 0.02
C GLN A 67 8.25 -0.14 -1.24
N GLY A 68 7.38 -1.16 -1.31
CA GLY A 68 6.55 -1.44 -2.48
C GLY A 68 7.22 -2.31 -3.55
N GLU A 69 8.48 -2.70 -3.32
CA GLU A 69 9.31 -3.52 -4.21
C GLU A 69 8.95 -5.01 -4.09
N TYR A 70 7.71 -5.34 -4.42
CA TYR A 70 7.16 -6.68 -4.26
C TYR A 70 7.85 -7.73 -5.13
N SER A 71 8.28 -7.33 -6.33
CA SER A 71 9.01 -8.17 -7.29
C SER A 71 10.33 -8.68 -6.71
N GLY A 72 11.05 -7.83 -5.97
CA GLY A 72 12.29 -8.17 -5.26
C GLY A 72 12.04 -8.86 -3.91
N ALA A 73 10.98 -8.50 -3.19
CA ALA A 73 10.68 -9.05 -1.87
C ALA A 73 10.26 -10.54 -1.89
N ILE A 74 9.39 -10.94 -2.82
CA ILE A 74 8.87 -12.31 -2.93
C ILE A 74 9.98 -13.37 -3.07
N PRO A 75 10.94 -13.28 -3.99
CA PRO A 75 11.98 -14.30 -4.14
C PRO A 75 12.86 -14.43 -2.89
N ILE A 76 13.15 -13.33 -2.20
CA ILE A 76 13.93 -13.33 -0.96
C ILE A 76 13.17 -14.06 0.17
N LEU A 77 11.88 -13.79 0.34
CA LEU A 77 11.06 -14.51 1.33
C LEU A 77 10.86 -15.99 0.96
N LYS A 78 10.81 -16.33 -0.33
CA LYS A 78 10.81 -17.73 -0.78
C LYS A 78 12.12 -18.44 -0.44
N ALA A 79 13.27 -17.77 -0.54
CA ALA A 79 14.54 -18.33 -0.12
C ALA A 79 14.54 -18.62 1.40
N ALA A 80 14.06 -17.66 2.21
CA ALA A 80 13.89 -17.89 3.65
C ALA A 80 12.94 -19.05 3.95
N LEU A 81 11.84 -19.19 3.20
CA LEU A 81 10.89 -20.29 3.36
C LEU A 81 11.49 -21.66 2.99
N LYS A 82 12.39 -21.72 2.01
CA LYS A 82 13.08 -22.98 1.67
C LYS A 82 13.94 -23.49 2.82
N LEU A 83 14.52 -22.58 3.61
CA LEU A 83 15.35 -22.91 4.77
C LEU A 83 14.49 -23.31 5.98
N GLU A 84 13.35 -22.66 6.19
CA GLU A 84 12.37 -23.03 7.23
C GLU A 84 10.95 -23.20 6.65
N PRO A 85 10.63 -24.36 6.06
CA PRO A 85 9.34 -24.58 5.39
C PRO A 85 8.11 -24.52 6.32
N SER A 86 8.31 -24.76 7.61
CA SER A 86 7.25 -24.75 8.64
C SER A 86 7.03 -23.38 9.28
N ASN A 87 7.78 -22.35 8.88
CA ASN A 87 7.68 -21.03 9.49
C ASN A 87 6.41 -20.30 9.06
N LYS A 88 5.41 -20.33 9.94
CA LYS A 88 4.10 -19.68 9.74
C LYS A 88 4.22 -18.18 9.44
N THR A 89 5.19 -17.49 10.04
CA THR A 89 5.40 -16.05 9.82
C THR A 89 5.75 -15.76 8.37
N ILE A 90 6.67 -16.54 7.79
CA ILE A 90 7.08 -16.37 6.39
C ILE A 90 5.92 -16.68 5.44
N HIS A 91 5.14 -17.74 5.71
CA HIS A 91 3.92 -18.06 4.95
C HIS A 91 2.90 -16.93 4.96
N THR A 92 2.63 -16.35 6.13
CA THR A 92 1.68 -15.24 6.27
C THR A 92 2.14 -14.00 5.51
N GLU A 93 3.44 -13.67 5.58
CA GLU A 93 3.99 -12.50 4.88
C GLU A 93 3.96 -12.71 3.36
N LEU A 94 4.34 -13.89 2.87
CA LEU A 94 4.25 -14.22 1.43
C LEU A 94 2.81 -14.17 0.91
N SER A 95 1.85 -14.67 1.68
CA SER A 95 0.43 -14.63 1.30
C SER A 95 -0.10 -13.20 1.19
N LYS A 96 0.28 -12.33 2.15
CA LYS A 96 -0.05 -10.91 2.12
C LYS A 96 0.60 -10.21 0.92
N LEU A 97 1.87 -10.52 0.67
CA LEU A 97 2.65 -9.92 -0.40
C LEU A 97 2.14 -10.32 -1.79
N ALA A 98 1.75 -11.59 -1.96
CA ALA A 98 1.18 -12.09 -3.21
C ALA A 98 -0.12 -11.35 -3.59
N LYS A 99 -1.00 -11.09 -2.62
CA LYS A 99 -2.22 -10.30 -2.83
C LYS A 99 -1.88 -8.88 -3.28
N LYS A 100 -1.04 -8.17 -2.51
CA LYS A 100 -0.60 -6.81 -2.84
C LYS A 100 0.04 -6.70 -4.23
N HIS A 101 0.86 -7.68 -4.59
CA HIS A 101 1.52 -7.70 -5.89
C HIS A 101 0.55 -7.98 -7.04
N ALA A 102 -0.47 -8.83 -6.82
CA ALA A 102 -1.53 -9.05 -7.80
C ALA A 102 -2.40 -7.80 -7.98
N ASP A 103 -2.75 -7.13 -6.88
CA ASP A 103 -3.51 -5.87 -6.90
C ASP A 103 -2.75 -4.76 -7.62
N GLN A 104 -1.45 -4.62 -7.36
CA GLN A 104 -0.60 -3.65 -8.06
C GLN A 104 -0.61 -3.89 -9.58
N LYS A 105 -0.44 -5.15 -9.99
CA LYS A 105 -0.46 -5.53 -11.42
C LYS A 105 -1.82 -5.31 -12.08
N SER A 106 -2.91 -5.57 -11.38
CA SER A 106 -4.25 -5.37 -11.95
C SER A 106 -4.56 -3.88 -12.13
N ILE A 107 -4.19 -3.05 -11.15
CA ILE A 107 -4.32 -1.59 -11.23
C ILE A 107 -3.47 -1.03 -12.38
N GLU A 108 -2.21 -1.45 -12.48
CA GLU A 108 -1.33 -1.05 -13.58
C GLU A 108 -1.90 -1.45 -14.93
N ALA A 109 -2.35 -2.70 -15.09
CA ALA A 109 -2.95 -3.18 -16.33
C ALA A 109 -4.21 -2.38 -16.71
N GLU A 110 -5.08 -2.04 -15.76
CA GLU A 110 -6.25 -1.21 -16.01
C GLU A 110 -5.86 0.22 -16.42
N MET A 111 -4.85 0.79 -15.77
CA MET A 111 -4.31 2.11 -16.12
C MET A 111 -3.76 2.12 -17.56
N TYR A 112 -2.95 1.13 -17.93
CA TYR A 112 -2.43 0.99 -19.30
C TYR A 112 -3.56 0.81 -20.32
N ARG A 113 -4.57 -0.01 -20.00
CA ARG A 113 -5.75 -0.20 -20.86
C ARG A 113 -6.50 1.11 -21.13
N LYS A 114 -6.63 1.97 -20.12
CA LYS A 114 -7.27 3.29 -20.25
C LYS A 114 -6.41 4.26 -21.07
N MET A 115 -5.09 4.29 -20.83
CA MET A 115 -4.15 5.18 -21.50
C MET A 115 -3.99 4.89 -23.00
N LEU A 116 -3.97 3.61 -23.38
CA LEU A 116 -3.78 3.20 -24.78
C LEU A 116 -5.08 3.22 -25.60
N GLY A 117 -6.23 3.38 -24.94
CA GLY A 117 -7.53 3.24 -25.57
C GLY A 117 -7.79 1.81 -26.03
N ASN A 118 -9.06 1.43 -26.16
CA ASN A 118 -9.39 0.19 -26.83
C ASN A 118 -9.21 0.43 -28.34
N PRO A 119 -8.40 -0.32 -29.10
CA PRO A 119 -8.32 -0.16 -30.56
C PRO A 119 -9.67 -0.48 -31.25
N GLY A 120 -10.63 -1.07 -30.53
CA GLY A 120 -12.03 -1.24 -30.98
C GLY A 120 -12.98 -0.07 -30.66
N SER A 121 -12.53 1.01 -30.03
CA SER A 121 -13.33 2.22 -29.79
C SER A 121 -12.87 3.40 -30.63
N SER A 122 -12.77 3.21 -31.95
CA SER A 122 -12.98 4.31 -32.89
C SER A 122 -14.49 4.57 -32.98
N SER A 123 -15.09 5.10 -31.93
CA SER A 123 -16.42 5.70 -32.06
C SER A 123 -16.28 6.96 -32.93
N PRO A 124 -17.10 7.15 -33.98
CA PRO A 124 -17.09 8.40 -34.73
C PRO A 124 -17.42 9.55 -33.77
N PRO A 125 -16.98 10.79 -34.04
CA PRO A 125 -17.12 11.90 -33.12
C PRO A 125 -18.58 12.00 -32.68
N ALA A 126 -18.78 11.94 -31.36
CA ALA A 126 -20.09 12.06 -30.74
C ALA A 126 -20.73 13.37 -31.24
N LYS A 127 -21.83 13.26 -31.98
CA LYS A 127 -22.71 14.41 -32.23
C LYS A 127 -23.16 14.90 -30.86
N CYS A 128 -22.72 16.10 -30.47
CA CYS A 128 -23.33 16.85 -29.38
C CYS A 128 -24.81 17.03 -29.71
N LYS A 129 -25.67 16.22 -29.10
CA LYS A 129 -27.09 16.53 -29.00
C LYS A 129 -27.27 17.33 -27.73
N ASP A 130 -27.05 18.63 -27.87
CA ASP A 130 -27.71 19.61 -27.03
C ASP A 130 -29.22 19.46 -27.23
N LYS A 131 -29.93 18.93 -26.23
CA LYS A 131 -31.26 19.38 -25.82
C LYS A 131 -31.41 19.09 -24.34
N SER A 132 -31.33 20.14 -23.54
CA SER A 132 -31.88 20.17 -22.20
C SER A 132 -33.32 19.66 -22.22
N SER A 133 -33.62 18.70 -21.34
CA SER A 133 -34.99 18.40 -20.95
C SER A 133 -34.98 18.14 -19.46
N TRP A 134 -35.09 19.24 -18.72
CA TRP A 134 -35.36 19.21 -17.30
C TRP A 134 -36.79 18.70 -17.12
N THR A 135 -36.94 17.40 -16.87
CA THR A 135 -38.26 16.82 -16.57
C THR A 135 -38.45 16.77 -15.06
N ILE A 136 -39.36 17.61 -14.55
CA ILE A 136 -39.81 17.56 -13.15
C ILE A 136 -40.84 16.43 -13.02
N PRO A 137 -40.74 15.54 -12.02
CA PRO A 137 -41.71 14.47 -11.83
C PRO A 137 -43.11 15.03 -11.54
N TRP A 138 -44.15 14.51 -12.21
CA TRP A 138 -45.55 14.96 -12.04
C TRP A 138 -46.10 14.82 -10.61
N LYS A 139 -45.42 14.08 -9.74
CA LYS A 139 -45.72 13.99 -8.31
C LYS A 139 -45.51 15.31 -7.54
N TRP A 140 -44.79 16.26 -8.12
CA TRP A 140 -44.57 17.59 -7.55
C TRP A 140 -45.49 18.68 -8.12
N LEU A 141 -46.33 18.39 -9.13
CA LEU A 141 -47.25 19.38 -9.70
C LEU A 141 -48.60 19.50 -8.99
N PHE A 142 -48.99 18.52 -8.16
CA PHE A 142 -50.28 18.56 -7.44
C PHE A 142 -50.18 19.01 -5.97
N GLY A 143 -48.96 19.25 -5.45
CA GLY A 143 -48.74 19.70 -4.07
C GLY A 143 -48.64 21.22 -3.88
N ALA A 144 -48.69 22.01 -4.95
CA ALA A 144 -48.41 23.46 -4.92
C ALA A 144 -49.67 24.35 -4.94
N THR A 145 -50.89 23.80 -4.83
CA THR A 145 -52.13 24.59 -4.71
C THR A 145 -52.61 24.76 -3.27
N ALA A 146 -52.02 24.06 -2.28
CA ALA A 146 -52.51 24.06 -0.91
C ALA A 146 -51.91 25.12 0.04
N VAL A 147 -51.03 26.02 -0.45
CA VAL A 147 -50.41 27.07 0.41
C VAL A 147 -50.95 28.49 0.12
N ALA A 148 -51.71 28.69 -0.96
CA ALA A 148 -52.15 30.03 -1.36
C ALA A 148 -53.41 30.56 -0.63
N LEU A 149 -54.13 29.73 0.14
CA LEU A 149 -55.35 30.16 0.84
C LEU A 149 -55.14 30.51 2.34
N GLY A 150 -53.92 30.37 2.86
CA GLY A 150 -53.61 30.72 4.26
C GLY A 150 -53.17 32.17 4.47
N GLY A 151 -52.71 32.87 3.43
CA GLY A 151 -52.10 34.20 3.55
C GLY A 151 -53.07 35.39 3.52
N VAL A 152 -54.29 35.21 3.00
CA VAL A 152 -55.25 36.32 2.81
C VAL A 152 -56.10 36.59 4.06
N ALA A 153 -56.23 35.63 4.97
CA ALA A 153 -57.09 35.78 6.15
C ALA A 153 -56.50 36.69 7.25
N LEU A 154 -55.18 36.91 7.29
CA LEU A 154 -54.55 37.73 8.34
C LEU A 154 -54.47 39.22 7.99
N SER A 155 -54.55 39.60 6.71
CA SER A 155 -54.44 41.00 6.28
C SER A 155 -55.75 41.80 6.41
N VAL A 156 -56.91 41.12 6.41
CA VAL A 156 -58.22 41.79 6.55
C VAL A 156 -58.55 42.11 8.02
N ILE A 157 -58.02 41.35 8.98
CA ILE A 157 -58.34 41.53 10.41
C ILE A 157 -57.58 42.72 11.05
N ILE A 158 -56.47 43.16 10.46
CA ILE A 158 -55.68 44.30 10.98
C ILE A 158 -56.22 45.66 10.48
N ALA A 159 -56.99 45.69 9.38
CA ALA A 159 -57.56 46.92 8.83
C ALA A 159 -58.89 47.38 9.50
N ALA A 160 -59.46 46.58 10.42
CA ALA A 160 -60.71 46.89 11.10
C ALA A 160 -60.53 47.37 12.55
N ARG A 161 -59.31 47.74 12.95
CA ARG A 161 -59.02 48.26 14.29
C ARG A 161 -58.30 49.61 14.21
N ASN A 162 -59.04 50.59 13.68
CA ASN A 162 -58.98 52.00 14.06
C ASN A 162 -60.38 52.59 13.90
#